data_AF-A0A9E5E3M8-F1
#
_entry.id   AF-A0A9E5E3M8-F1
#
_cell.length_a   1.000
_cell.length_b   1.000
_cell.length_c   1.000
_cell.angle_alpha   90.00
_cell.angle_beta   90.00
_cell.angle_gamma   90.00
#
_symmetry.space_group_name_H-M   'P 1'
#
loop_
_entity.id
_entity.type
_entity.pdbx_description
1 polymer ?
#
loop_
_entity_poly.entity_id
_entity_poly.type
_entity_poly.pdbx_seq_one_letter_code
_entity_poly.pdbx_strand_id
1 'polypeptide(L)'
;MTNPLLPRRSHLPFFIEFIASTVARFLYRVRTNGAENLPTSGGVLLIANHISYVDVVVLQLACPRPIRFVGYQGLRRNSFFNWVFELSGSIAISPEAPRQGIKAAIAALKAGEVVCVCPEGHISRTGQLMAIQRGFEMMARQAEVPVVAAAVDGLWGSVFSFAGNKYLWKSPRLLPTPVFIAFGHPTAAAAVNPSWARRELLDLGRLAFEERPVLKRHLGRECVRALTKHPQHLQVIDRTAERRELTNAQIYAAAAALSRRIKTTIAEKRVGIVLPPGAGAFIANLAVLTAGKIPVNLNFTTSRDSLEASLKLGKIATVISADAMRAKIPNFPFPERTLDLKTEILACGGKRAMLPWLLAAWLLPNQWCAGLLGLPKVGDREEAGLLFTSGSSGEPKGVVLTHRNIL
;
A
#
# COMPACT_ATOMS: atom_id res chain seq x y z
N MET A 1 29.42 36.31 1.95
CA MET A 1 30.38 35.46 1.22
C MET A 1 29.91 34.01 1.32
N THR A 2 29.34 33.48 0.25
CA THR A 2 28.75 32.13 0.19
C THR A 2 29.81 31.12 -0.24
N ASN A 3 30.09 30.15 0.63
CA ASN A 3 31.06 29.07 0.40
C ASN A 3 30.60 28.18 -0.78
N PRO A 4 31.39 27.98 -1.85
CA PRO A 4 30.96 27.34 -3.10
C PRO A 4 31.00 25.80 -3.09
N LEU A 5 31.32 25.18 -1.95
CA LEU A 5 31.59 23.73 -1.88
C LEU A 5 30.34 22.86 -1.67
N LEU A 6 29.18 23.45 -1.38
CA LEU A 6 27.91 22.72 -1.27
C LEU A 6 26.82 23.45 -2.06
N PRO A 7 26.23 22.85 -3.10
CA PRO A 7 25.10 23.47 -3.80
C PRO A 7 23.96 23.70 -2.79
N ARG A 8 23.40 24.92 -2.77
CA ARG A 8 22.24 25.23 -1.92
C ARG A 8 21.11 24.27 -2.26
N ARG A 9 20.64 23.50 -1.28
CA ARG A 9 19.56 22.52 -1.50
C ARG A 9 18.18 23.11 -1.22
N SER A 10 18.09 24.21 -0.46
CA SER A 10 16.82 24.91 -0.22
C SER A 10 16.99 26.44 -0.23
N HIS A 11 15.85 27.15 -0.18
CA HIS A 11 15.84 28.60 0.05
C HIS A 11 16.02 28.98 1.53
N LEU A 12 15.99 28.01 2.45
CA LEU A 12 16.12 28.25 3.89
C LEU A 12 17.54 28.72 4.24
N PRO A 13 17.71 29.52 5.31
CA PRO A 13 19.01 29.76 5.90
C PRO A 13 19.70 28.45 6.29
N PHE A 14 21.01 28.34 6.07
CA PHE A 14 21.78 27.09 6.23
C PHE A 14 21.55 26.39 7.57
N PHE A 15 21.51 27.14 8.68
CA PHE A 15 21.27 26.58 10.01
C PHE A 15 19.89 25.94 10.14
N ILE A 16 18.85 26.61 9.60
CA ILE A 16 17.48 26.10 9.60
C ILE A 16 17.37 24.89 8.68
N GLU A 17 18.00 24.93 7.49
CA GLU A 17 18.06 23.80 6.57
C GLU A 17 18.72 22.58 7.24
N PHE A 18 19.83 22.78 7.95
CA PHE A 18 20.54 21.71 8.65
C PHE A 18 19.66 21.04 9.71
N ILE A 19 19.02 21.84 10.57
CA ILE A 19 18.11 21.32 11.60
C ILE A 19 16.90 20.63 10.96
N ALA A 20 16.21 21.31 10.05
CA ALA A 20 15.01 20.78 9.41
C ALA A 20 15.30 19.49 8.66
N SER A 21 16.40 19.42 7.90
CA SER A 21 16.78 18.21 7.18
C SER A 21 17.22 17.07 8.10
N THR A 22 17.85 17.37 9.23
CA THR A 22 18.21 16.36 10.24
C THR A 22 16.96 15.76 10.89
N VAL A 23 16.05 16.61 11.36
CA VAL A 23 14.76 16.17 11.94
C VAL A 23 13.95 15.40 10.91
N ALA A 24 13.86 15.89 9.68
CA ALA A 24 13.08 15.24 8.64
C ALA A 24 13.69 13.89 8.21
N ARG A 25 15.02 13.71 8.22
CA ARG A 25 15.66 12.39 7.99
C ARG A 25 15.41 11.39 9.13
N PHE A 26 15.23 11.87 10.35
CA PHE A 26 14.85 11.03 11.48
C PHE A 26 13.37 10.58 11.38
N LEU A 27 12.49 11.49 10.96
CA LEU A 27 11.04 11.21 10.84
C LEU A 27 10.66 10.49 9.54
N TYR A 28 11.38 10.73 8.46
CA TYR A 28 11.06 10.25 7.10
C TYR A 28 12.28 9.60 6.45
N ARG A 29 12.10 8.36 6.01
CA ARG A 29 13.09 7.65 5.19
C ARG A 29 12.75 7.86 3.72
N VAL A 30 13.16 9.01 3.20
CA VAL A 30 12.93 9.41 1.80
C VAL A 30 13.86 8.63 0.88
N ARG A 31 13.30 8.01 -0.16
CA ARG A 31 14.04 7.43 -1.28
C ARG A 31 13.49 7.98 -2.58
N THR A 32 14.34 8.11 -3.57
CA THR A 32 14.01 8.72 -4.86
C THR A 32 14.35 7.80 -6.01
N ASN A 33 13.64 7.97 -7.12
CA ASN A 33 13.97 7.42 -8.43
C ASN A 33 13.84 8.54 -9.47
N GLY A 34 14.82 8.68 -10.37
CA GLY A 34 14.78 9.67 -11.45
C GLY A 34 15.06 11.10 -11.01
N ALA A 35 15.57 11.35 -9.79
CA ALA A 35 15.89 12.71 -9.35
C ALA A 35 16.94 13.39 -10.24
N GLU A 36 17.79 12.58 -10.88
CA GLU A 36 18.74 12.93 -11.93
C GLU A 36 18.09 13.47 -13.22
N ASN A 37 16.80 13.20 -13.45
CA ASN A 37 16.07 13.75 -14.59
C ASN A 37 15.81 15.25 -14.46
N LEU A 38 15.92 15.81 -13.26
CA LEU A 38 15.72 17.24 -13.05
C LEU A 38 16.88 18.02 -13.69
N PRO A 39 16.61 18.96 -14.63
CA PRO A 39 17.66 19.78 -15.22
C PRO A 39 18.53 20.47 -14.16
N THR A 40 19.84 20.45 -14.34
CA THR A 40 20.81 21.02 -13.39
C THR A 40 20.82 22.55 -13.38
N SER A 41 20.40 23.17 -14.47
CA SER A 41 20.29 24.62 -14.65
C SER A 41 19.01 24.99 -15.40
N GLY A 42 18.69 26.28 -15.45
CA GLY A 42 17.47 26.79 -16.08
C GLY A 42 16.21 26.56 -15.25
N GLY A 43 15.11 27.21 -15.66
CA GLY A 43 13.83 27.13 -14.97
C GLY A 43 13.18 25.76 -15.18
N VAL A 44 12.51 25.24 -14.15
CA VAL A 44 11.79 23.97 -14.24
C VAL A 44 10.47 24.08 -13.50
N LEU A 45 9.37 23.76 -14.18
CA LEU A 45 8.09 23.59 -13.51
C LEU A 45 7.97 22.15 -13.02
N LEU A 46 8.07 21.95 -11.71
CA LEU A 46 7.81 20.66 -11.07
C LEU A 46 6.31 20.54 -10.80
N ILE A 47 5.67 19.47 -11.26
CA ILE A 47 4.29 19.13 -10.85
C ILE A 47 4.30 17.89 -9.96
N ALA A 48 3.49 17.88 -8.91
CA ALA A 48 3.40 16.73 -8.00
C ALA A 48 1.98 16.42 -7.54
N ASN A 49 1.69 15.15 -7.24
CA ASN A 49 0.46 14.80 -6.52
C ASN A 49 0.49 15.36 -5.09
N HIS A 50 -0.68 15.58 -4.50
CA HIS A 50 -0.80 16.22 -3.20
C HIS A 50 -1.60 15.37 -2.20
N ILE A 51 -0.91 14.73 -1.26
CA ILE A 51 -1.49 13.78 -0.30
C ILE A 51 -1.30 14.21 1.17
N SER A 52 -0.42 15.17 1.45
CA SER A 52 -0.12 15.63 2.80
C SER A 52 0.45 17.05 2.86
N TYR A 53 0.29 17.73 4.00
CA TYR A 53 1.02 18.98 4.27
C TYR A 53 2.55 18.82 4.24
N VAL A 54 3.05 17.61 4.50
CA VAL A 54 4.49 17.33 4.55
C VAL A 54 5.09 17.07 3.17
N ASP A 55 4.27 17.02 2.11
CA ASP A 55 4.75 16.84 0.73
C ASP A 55 5.86 17.84 0.39
N VAL A 56 5.71 19.10 0.80
CA VAL A 56 6.71 20.16 0.56
C VAL A 56 8.06 19.86 1.20
N VAL A 57 8.07 19.23 2.39
CA VAL A 57 9.30 18.90 3.11
C VAL A 57 10.00 17.72 2.44
N VAL A 58 9.26 16.65 2.12
CA VAL A 58 9.86 15.46 1.49
C VAL A 58 10.28 15.71 0.04
N LEU A 59 9.54 16.53 -0.71
CA LEU A 59 9.92 16.96 -2.06
C LEU A 59 11.18 17.81 -2.01
N GLN A 60 11.28 18.75 -1.06
CA GLN A 60 12.49 19.55 -0.92
C GLN A 60 13.70 18.71 -0.52
N LEU A 61 13.53 17.68 0.32
CA LEU A 61 14.60 16.74 0.67
C LEU A 61 15.05 15.87 -0.51
N ALA A 62 14.12 15.49 -1.38
CA ALA A 62 14.35 14.63 -2.53
C ALA A 62 14.94 15.38 -3.73
N CYS A 63 14.60 16.66 -3.89
CA CYS A 63 15.02 17.47 -5.01
C CYS A 63 16.46 17.98 -4.83
N PRO A 64 17.32 17.87 -5.84
CA PRO A 64 18.69 18.38 -5.78
C PRO A 64 18.78 19.91 -5.83
N ARG A 65 17.67 20.60 -6.13
CA ARG A 65 17.59 22.07 -6.30
C ARG A 65 16.58 22.69 -5.32
N PRO A 66 16.78 23.94 -4.89
CA PRO A 66 15.79 24.68 -4.11
C PRO A 66 14.46 24.78 -4.86
N ILE A 67 13.36 24.50 -4.17
CA ILE A 67 12.00 24.54 -4.73
C ILE A 67 11.25 25.75 -4.16
N ARG A 68 10.64 26.54 -5.03
CA ARG A 68 9.56 27.46 -4.64
C ARG A 68 8.22 26.78 -4.77
N PHE A 69 7.58 26.51 -3.63
CA PHE A 69 6.26 25.90 -3.63
C PHE A 69 5.18 26.94 -3.88
N VAL A 70 4.22 26.61 -4.75
CA VAL A 70 3.00 27.40 -4.92
C VAL A 70 1.99 26.94 -3.88
N GLY A 71 1.61 27.84 -2.97
CA GLY A 71 0.74 27.53 -1.83
C GLY A 71 -0.45 28.49 -1.69
N TYR A 72 -1.50 28.01 -1.02
CA TYR A 72 -2.72 28.81 -0.79
C TYR A 72 -2.44 29.99 0.16
N GLN A 73 -2.74 31.21 -0.29
CA GLN A 73 -2.46 32.45 0.44
C GLN A 73 -3.14 32.51 1.81
N GLY A 74 -4.32 31.88 1.98
CA GLY A 74 -5.03 31.86 3.25
C GLY A 74 -4.24 31.21 4.39
N LEU A 75 -3.27 30.33 4.10
CA LEU A 75 -2.38 29.75 5.12
C LEU A 75 -1.52 30.80 5.82
N ARG A 76 -1.22 31.92 5.14
CA ARG A 76 -0.41 33.03 5.69
C ARG A 76 -1.11 33.80 6.81
N ARG A 77 -2.41 33.57 7.06
CA ARG A 77 -3.11 34.13 8.22
C ARG A 77 -2.56 33.58 9.55
N ASN A 78 -1.97 32.39 9.53
CA ASN A 78 -1.33 31.79 10.69
C ASN A 78 0.16 32.17 10.72
N SER A 79 0.64 32.70 11.84
CA SER A 79 2.00 33.21 12.00
C SER A 79 3.09 32.18 11.70
N PHE A 80 2.87 30.91 12.06
CA PHE A 80 3.81 29.82 11.78
C PHE A 80 3.92 29.58 10.27
N PHE A 81 2.79 29.44 9.58
CA PHE A 81 2.80 29.23 8.13
C PHE A 81 3.32 30.47 7.38
N ASN A 82 2.99 31.69 7.81
CA ASN A 82 3.56 32.90 7.21
C ASN A 82 5.10 32.91 7.30
N TRP A 83 5.64 32.56 8.47
CA TRP A 83 7.09 32.43 8.67
C TRP A 83 7.71 31.37 7.75
N VAL A 84 7.06 30.20 7.58
CA VAL A 84 7.50 29.17 6.62
C VAL A 84 7.50 29.69 5.18
N PHE A 85 6.45 30.42 4.77
CA PHE A 85 6.36 30.99 3.42
C PHE A 85 7.50 31.95 3.14
N GLU A 86 7.81 32.86 4.06
CA GLU A 86 8.92 33.82 3.94
C GLU A 86 10.27 33.12 3.83
N LEU A 87 10.55 32.15 4.72
CA LEU A 87 11.83 31.45 4.71
C LEU A 87 12.03 30.52 3.51
N SER A 88 10.97 29.85 3.07
CA SER A 88 11.05 28.90 1.94
C SER A 88 10.98 29.58 0.58
N GLY A 89 10.71 30.89 0.53
CA GLY A 89 10.48 31.59 -0.72
C GLY A 89 9.24 31.10 -1.48
N SER A 90 8.26 30.55 -0.76
CA SER A 90 7.03 30.01 -1.34
C SER A 90 6.18 31.11 -1.98
N ILE A 91 5.56 30.77 -3.11
CA ILE A 91 4.74 31.70 -3.90
C ILE A 91 3.28 31.52 -3.47
N ALA A 92 2.69 32.58 -2.92
CA ALA A 92 1.30 32.57 -2.49
C ALA A 92 0.34 32.80 -3.66
N ILE A 93 -0.68 31.95 -3.79
CA ILE A 93 -1.80 32.14 -4.73
C ILE A 93 -3.11 32.24 -3.94
N SER A 94 -3.90 33.25 -4.28
CA SER A 94 -5.28 33.42 -3.82
C SER A 94 -6.26 33.06 -4.94
N PRO A 95 -7.38 32.39 -4.64
CA PRO A 95 -8.50 32.21 -5.57
C PRO A 95 -9.12 33.52 -6.05
N GLU A 96 -9.07 34.57 -5.22
CA GLU A 96 -9.59 35.90 -5.52
C GLU A 96 -8.67 36.68 -6.48
N ALA A 97 -7.35 36.48 -6.39
CA ALA A 97 -6.35 37.15 -7.23
C ALA A 97 -5.30 36.19 -7.83
N PRO A 98 -5.69 35.15 -8.58
CA PRO A 98 -4.79 34.08 -9.01
C PRO A 98 -3.70 34.56 -9.97
N ARG A 99 -3.98 35.63 -10.73
CA ARG A 99 -3.05 36.20 -11.72
C ARG A 99 -1.75 36.68 -11.11
N GLN A 100 -1.75 37.21 -9.88
CA GLN A 100 -0.55 37.77 -9.26
C GLN A 100 0.45 36.67 -8.92
N GLY A 101 0.01 35.60 -8.25
CA GLY A 101 0.90 34.50 -7.90
C GLY A 101 1.32 33.67 -9.13
N ILE A 102 0.47 33.56 -10.17
CA ILE A 102 0.88 32.97 -11.47
C ILE A 102 2.00 33.80 -12.11
N LYS A 103 1.89 35.14 -12.14
CA LYS A 103 2.97 36.01 -12.65
C LYS A 103 4.27 35.85 -11.85
N ALA A 104 4.18 35.75 -10.53
CA ALA A 104 5.33 35.51 -9.67
C ALA A 104 6.00 34.14 -9.95
N ALA A 105 5.19 33.10 -10.15
CA ALA A 105 5.68 31.78 -10.55
C ALA A 105 6.40 31.82 -11.91
N ILE A 106 5.83 32.50 -12.91
CA ILE A 106 6.47 32.66 -14.23
C ILE A 106 7.78 33.44 -14.11
N ALA A 107 7.82 34.51 -13.31
CA ALA A 107 9.04 35.27 -13.10
C ALA A 107 10.15 34.43 -12.45
N ALA A 108 9.82 33.64 -11.43
CA ALA A 108 10.75 32.70 -10.80
C ALA A 108 11.27 31.63 -11.77
N LEU A 109 10.38 31.06 -12.59
CA LEU A 109 10.76 30.11 -13.64
C LEU A 109 11.72 30.75 -14.66
N LYS A 110 11.43 31.97 -15.14
CA LYS A 110 12.31 32.72 -16.06
C LYS A 110 13.65 33.10 -15.42
N ALA A 111 13.68 33.29 -14.10
CA ALA A 111 14.91 33.51 -13.34
C ALA A 111 15.76 32.24 -13.15
N GLY A 112 15.33 31.09 -13.71
CA GLY A 112 16.08 29.85 -13.65
C GLY A 112 15.80 29.02 -12.40
N GLU A 113 14.72 29.30 -11.66
CA GLU A 113 14.39 28.59 -10.43
C GLU A 113 13.45 27.39 -10.68
N VAL A 114 13.37 26.48 -9.70
CA VAL A 114 12.40 25.38 -9.72
C VAL A 114 11.14 25.84 -9.00
N VAL A 115 10.01 25.83 -9.69
CA VAL A 115 8.70 26.12 -9.09
C VAL A 115 7.89 24.85 -9.03
N CYS A 116 7.39 24.48 -7.85
CA CYS A 116 6.56 23.29 -7.66
C CYS A 116 5.09 23.66 -7.50
N VAL A 117 4.24 23.02 -8.29
CA VAL A 117 2.79 23.18 -8.27
C VAL A 117 2.13 21.82 -8.09
N CYS A 118 1.20 21.73 -7.16
CA CYS A 118 0.29 20.58 -7.08
C CYS A 118 -0.91 20.86 -7.99
N PRO A 119 -1.01 20.24 -9.18
CA PRO A 119 -2.02 20.61 -10.17
C PRO A 119 -3.44 20.18 -9.76
N GLU A 120 -3.60 19.44 -8.65
CA GLU A 120 -4.89 19.11 -8.02
C GLU A 120 -5.54 20.31 -7.30
N GLY A 121 -4.74 21.30 -6.89
CA GLY A 121 -5.19 22.50 -6.16
C GLY A 121 -5.54 22.29 -4.68
N HIS A 122 -5.73 21.04 -4.24
CA HIS A 122 -6.04 20.69 -2.85
C HIS A 122 -5.30 19.43 -2.42
N ILE A 123 -5.11 19.27 -1.10
CA ILE A 123 -4.65 18.00 -0.51
C ILE A 123 -5.76 16.95 -0.69
N SER A 124 -5.39 15.79 -1.23
CA SER A 124 -6.32 14.68 -1.47
C SER A 124 -7.00 14.22 -0.19
N ARG A 125 -8.31 14.04 -0.28
CA ARG A 125 -9.15 13.51 0.81
C ARG A 125 -9.30 11.99 0.77
N THR A 126 -8.96 11.35 -0.35
CA THR A 126 -9.09 9.91 -0.55
C THR A 126 -7.75 9.20 -0.71
N GLY A 127 -6.66 9.97 -0.86
CA GLY A 127 -5.33 9.45 -1.19
C GLY A 127 -5.18 9.07 -2.65
N GLN A 128 -6.21 9.28 -3.47
CA GLN A 128 -6.19 9.10 -4.92
C GLN A 128 -5.92 10.43 -5.62
N LEU A 129 -5.40 10.35 -6.85
CA LEU A 129 -5.14 11.51 -7.70
C LEU A 129 -6.46 12.17 -8.13
N MET A 130 -6.61 13.45 -7.81
CA MET A 130 -7.81 14.25 -8.10
C MET A 130 -7.85 14.75 -9.56
N ALA A 131 -8.78 15.67 -9.85
CA ALA A 131 -8.85 16.38 -11.12
C ALA A 131 -7.63 17.31 -11.29
N ILE A 132 -6.94 17.19 -12.42
CA ILE A 132 -5.79 18.02 -12.77
C ILE A 132 -6.29 19.33 -13.39
N GLN A 133 -5.91 20.45 -12.79
CA GLN A 133 -6.21 21.80 -13.26
C GLN A 133 -5.22 22.24 -14.34
N ARG A 134 -5.65 23.12 -15.26
CA ARG A 134 -4.87 23.57 -16.43
C ARG A 134 -3.81 24.65 -16.14
N GLY A 135 -3.76 25.17 -14.91
CA GLY A 135 -2.92 26.31 -14.55
C GLY A 135 -1.42 26.08 -14.82
N PHE A 136 -0.94 24.84 -14.64
CA PHE A 136 0.47 24.50 -14.87
C PHE A 136 0.89 24.58 -16.34
N GLU A 137 0.00 24.26 -17.29
CA GLU A 137 0.29 24.38 -18.73
C GLU A 137 0.60 25.83 -19.11
N MET A 138 -0.24 26.75 -18.61
CA MET A 138 -0.07 28.18 -18.87
C MET A 138 1.26 28.69 -18.32
N MET A 139 1.60 28.29 -17.09
CA MET A 139 2.88 28.67 -16.45
C MET A 139 4.08 28.14 -17.25
N ALA A 140 4.05 26.85 -17.63
CA ALA A 140 5.12 26.24 -18.41
C ALA A 140 5.33 26.94 -19.77
N ARG A 141 4.23 27.22 -20.49
CA ARG A 141 4.29 27.83 -21.83
C ARG A 141 4.74 29.28 -21.78
N GLN A 142 4.24 30.10 -20.85
CA GLN A 142 4.63 31.51 -20.75
C GLN A 142 6.05 31.70 -20.23
N ALA A 143 6.54 30.77 -19.41
CA ALA A 143 7.93 30.76 -18.95
C ALA A 143 8.89 30.09 -19.94
N GLU A 144 8.37 29.34 -20.93
CA GLU A 144 9.15 28.56 -21.90
C GLU A 144 10.10 27.55 -21.23
N VAL A 145 9.63 26.91 -20.16
CA VAL A 145 10.40 25.96 -19.35
C VAL A 145 9.87 24.53 -19.47
N PRO A 146 10.73 23.50 -19.36
CA PRO A 146 10.28 22.13 -19.27
C PRO A 146 9.46 21.87 -18.00
N VAL A 147 8.56 20.89 -18.07
CA VAL A 147 7.82 20.37 -16.93
C VAL A 147 8.39 19.01 -16.53
N VAL A 148 8.62 18.81 -15.24
CA VAL A 148 8.98 17.52 -14.65
C VAL A 148 7.85 17.11 -13.71
N ALA A 149 7.35 15.89 -13.84
CA ALA A 149 6.37 15.36 -12.89
C ALA A 149 7.09 14.61 -11.75
N ALA A 150 6.51 14.65 -10.55
CA ALA A 150 6.94 13.86 -9.41
C ALA A 150 5.73 13.22 -8.72
N ALA A 151 5.83 11.94 -8.37
CA ALA A 151 4.81 11.26 -7.58
C ALA A 151 5.37 10.87 -6.21
N VAL A 152 4.68 11.31 -5.16
CA VAL A 152 4.98 11.05 -3.75
C VAL A 152 4.07 9.95 -3.22
N ASP A 153 4.66 8.95 -2.59
CA ASP A 153 3.97 7.87 -1.90
C ASP A 153 4.51 7.61 -0.47
N GLY A 154 3.69 6.97 0.37
CA GLY A 154 4.05 6.55 1.74
C GLY A 154 3.57 7.48 2.85
N LEU A 155 3.17 8.71 2.50
CA LEU A 155 2.64 9.70 3.45
C LEU A 155 1.15 9.51 3.79
N TRP A 156 0.39 8.77 2.98
CA TRP A 156 -1.00 8.46 3.29
C TRP A 156 -1.10 7.60 4.56
N GLY A 157 -2.02 7.96 5.47
CA GLY A 157 -2.12 7.34 6.79
C GLY A 157 -1.21 7.97 7.86
N SER A 158 -0.39 8.97 7.50
CA SER A 158 0.34 9.79 8.47
C SER A 158 -0.59 10.78 9.19
N VAL A 159 -0.10 11.36 10.31
CA VAL A 159 -0.83 12.40 11.05
C VAL A 159 -1.11 13.66 10.21
N PHE A 160 -0.34 13.89 9.14
CA PHE A 160 -0.42 15.07 8.27
C PHE A 160 -1.20 14.82 6.97
N SER A 161 -1.75 13.61 6.76
CA SER A 161 -2.67 13.29 5.66
C SER A 161 -4.12 13.38 6.11
N PHE A 162 -5.10 13.35 5.21
CA PHE A 162 -6.52 13.30 5.59
C PHE A 162 -7.05 11.88 5.90
N ALA A 163 -6.16 10.87 5.90
CA ALA A 163 -6.56 9.49 6.19
C ALA A 163 -7.28 9.37 7.54
N GLY A 164 -8.39 8.61 7.58
CA GLY A 164 -9.24 8.51 8.77
C GLY A 164 -10.15 9.72 9.01
N ASN A 165 -10.41 10.52 7.96
CA ASN A 165 -11.28 11.71 7.96
C ASN A 165 -10.86 12.82 8.93
N LYS A 166 -9.58 12.84 9.32
CA LYS A 166 -9.03 13.81 10.29
C LYS A 166 -7.61 14.21 9.90
N TYR A 167 -7.30 15.50 10.02
CA TYR A 167 -5.93 16.01 10.04
C TYR A 167 -5.47 16.15 11.48
N LEU A 168 -4.22 15.77 11.75
CA LEU A 168 -3.63 15.79 13.09
C LEU A 168 -4.46 14.88 14.04
N TRP A 169 -4.02 14.60 15.27
CA TRP A 169 -4.74 13.68 16.19
C TRP A 169 -4.85 12.20 15.76
N LYS A 170 -3.82 11.70 15.08
CA LYS A 170 -3.62 10.27 14.83
C LYS A 170 -2.41 9.78 15.63
N SER A 171 -2.39 8.51 16.04
CA SER A 171 -1.20 7.94 16.69
C SER A 171 -0.03 8.03 15.72
N PRO A 172 1.08 8.69 16.10
CA PRO A 172 2.24 8.80 15.23
C PRO A 172 2.81 7.41 14.96
N ARG A 173 3.34 7.21 13.74
CA ARG A 173 4.08 5.99 13.43
C ARG A 173 5.36 6.01 14.28
N LEU A 174 5.58 4.97 15.08
CA LEU A 174 6.77 4.84 15.95
C LEU A 174 8.08 4.66 15.18
N LEU A 175 8.01 4.41 13.87
CA LEU A 175 9.15 4.21 12.99
C LEU A 175 9.22 5.34 11.96
N PRO A 176 10.43 5.67 11.45
CA PRO A 176 10.59 6.59 10.34
C PRO A 176 9.66 6.18 9.20
N THR A 177 8.84 7.12 8.73
CA THR A 177 7.88 6.85 7.68
C THR A 177 8.61 6.64 6.36
N PRO A 178 8.51 5.47 5.71
CA PRO A 178 9.09 5.28 4.40
C PRO A 178 8.33 6.14 3.39
N VAL A 179 9.07 6.95 2.63
CA VAL A 179 8.52 7.84 1.60
C VAL A 179 9.28 7.59 0.32
N PHE A 180 8.56 7.42 -0.79
CA PHE A 180 9.13 7.20 -2.10
C PHE A 180 8.66 8.28 -3.05
N ILE A 181 9.61 8.85 -3.79
CA ILE A 181 9.35 9.92 -4.75
C ILE A 181 9.95 9.54 -6.10
N ALA A 182 9.11 9.36 -7.11
CA ALA A 182 9.54 9.08 -8.48
C ALA A 182 9.42 10.35 -9.32
N PHE A 183 10.50 10.73 -10.02
CA PHE A 183 10.57 11.89 -10.91
C PHE A 183 10.60 11.43 -12.37
N GLY A 184 9.72 12.01 -13.19
CA GLY A 184 9.65 11.75 -14.62
C GLY A 184 10.72 12.50 -15.42
N HIS A 185 10.73 12.27 -16.73
CA HIS A 185 11.64 12.98 -17.64
C HIS A 185 11.12 14.40 -17.95
N PRO A 186 12.02 15.37 -18.21
CA PRO A 186 11.63 16.72 -18.59
C PRO A 186 10.85 16.70 -19.91
N THR A 187 9.65 17.27 -19.89
CA THR A 187 8.76 17.37 -21.05
C THR A 187 8.63 18.82 -21.49
N ALA A 188 8.75 19.08 -22.79
CA ALA A 188 8.65 20.43 -23.35
C ALA A 188 7.26 21.04 -23.09
N ALA A 189 7.21 22.34 -22.80
CA ALA A 189 5.98 23.08 -22.46
C ALA A 189 4.86 22.96 -23.52
N ALA A 190 5.21 22.75 -24.79
CA ALA A 190 4.23 22.57 -25.86
C ALA A 190 3.49 21.22 -25.78
N ALA A 191 4.16 20.18 -25.27
CA ALA A 191 3.63 18.81 -25.21
C ALA A 191 2.79 18.54 -23.95
N VAL A 192 2.86 19.41 -22.94
CA VAL A 192 2.14 19.22 -21.68
C VAL A 192 0.69 19.68 -21.76
N ASN A 193 -0.20 18.88 -21.16
CA ASN A 193 -1.63 19.09 -21.02
C ASN A 193 -2.16 18.26 -19.84
N PRO A 194 -3.43 18.38 -19.39
CA PRO A 194 -3.90 17.69 -18.19
C PRO A 194 -3.92 16.17 -18.32
N SER A 195 -4.17 15.67 -19.54
CA SER A 195 -4.17 14.23 -19.83
C SER A 195 -2.77 13.64 -19.72
N TRP A 196 -1.76 14.35 -20.23
CA TRP A 196 -0.35 14.00 -20.03
C TRP A 196 -0.02 13.99 -18.53
N ALA A 197 -0.33 15.07 -17.81
CA ALA A 197 -0.01 15.18 -16.38
C ALA A 197 -0.68 14.06 -15.55
N ARG A 198 -1.94 13.72 -15.85
CA ARG A 198 -2.64 12.62 -15.19
C ARG A 198 -1.93 11.29 -15.45
N ARG A 199 -1.62 10.96 -16.71
CA ARG A 199 -0.94 9.70 -17.06
C ARG A 199 0.43 9.62 -16.39
N GLU A 200 1.24 10.68 -16.52
CA GLU A 200 2.59 10.73 -15.96
C GLU A 200 2.59 10.56 -14.44
N LEU A 201 1.70 11.28 -13.72
CA LEU A 201 1.59 11.15 -12.27
C LEU A 201 1.08 9.78 -11.82
N LEU A 202 0.23 9.11 -12.61
CA LEU A 202 -0.21 7.74 -12.33
C LEU A 202 0.91 6.71 -12.56
N ASP A 203 1.67 6.85 -13.64
CA ASP A 203 2.79 5.96 -13.96
C ASP A 203 3.92 6.08 -12.95
N LEU A 204 4.29 7.32 -12.56
CA LEU A 204 5.24 7.58 -11.49
C LEU A 204 4.68 7.14 -10.13
N GLY A 205 3.37 7.34 -9.90
CA GLY A 205 2.68 6.91 -8.70
C GLY A 205 2.71 5.39 -8.52
N ARG A 206 2.59 4.63 -9.62
CA ARG A 206 2.79 3.18 -9.62
C ARG A 206 4.21 2.82 -9.17
N LEU A 207 5.25 3.46 -9.73
CA LEU A 207 6.64 3.20 -9.33
C LEU A 207 6.88 3.49 -7.84
N ALA A 208 6.36 4.60 -7.34
CA ALA A 208 6.47 4.96 -5.93
C ALA A 208 5.69 3.98 -5.02
N PHE A 209 4.49 3.58 -5.43
CA PHE A 209 3.66 2.60 -4.72
C PHE A 209 4.33 1.23 -4.64
N GLU A 210 4.98 0.78 -5.72
CA GLU A 210 5.66 -0.52 -5.78
C GLU A 210 6.78 -0.67 -4.74
N GLU A 211 7.33 0.43 -4.26
CA GLU A 211 8.38 0.42 -3.25
C GLU A 211 7.89 0.33 -1.81
N ARG A 212 6.57 0.37 -1.58
CA ARG A 212 5.99 0.27 -0.24
C ARG A 212 6.51 -0.99 0.48
N PRO A 213 7.04 -0.86 1.72
CA PRO A 213 7.57 -2.01 2.44
C PRO A 213 6.53 -3.09 2.76
N VAL A 214 5.24 -2.75 2.79
CA VAL A 214 4.16 -3.73 3.01
C VAL A 214 4.06 -4.74 1.88
N LEU A 215 4.28 -4.32 0.63
CA LEU A 215 4.19 -5.18 -0.56
C LEU A 215 5.25 -6.29 -0.59
N LYS A 216 6.36 -6.09 0.14
CA LYS A 216 7.44 -7.08 0.26
C LYS A 216 7.17 -8.10 1.38
N ARG A 217 6.14 -7.90 2.22
CA ARG A 217 5.89 -8.75 3.40
C ARG A 217 5.24 -10.08 3.02
N HIS A 218 5.28 -11.02 3.95
CA HIS A 218 4.57 -12.29 3.84
C HIS A 218 3.09 -12.11 4.25
N LEU A 219 2.16 -12.47 3.35
CA LEU A 219 0.70 -12.29 3.55
C LEU A 219 0.20 -12.90 4.87
N GLY A 220 0.53 -14.17 5.13
CA GLY A 220 0.09 -14.85 6.36
C GLY A 220 0.58 -14.17 7.64
N ARG A 221 1.75 -13.53 7.58
CA ARG A 221 2.30 -12.76 8.72
C ARG A 221 1.49 -11.50 8.96
N GLU A 222 1.11 -10.78 7.90
CA GLU A 222 0.27 -9.58 8.02
C GLU A 222 -1.15 -9.93 8.47
N CYS A 223 -1.74 -11.03 7.98
CA CYS A 223 -3.04 -11.51 8.48
C CYS A 223 -2.99 -11.78 9.99
N VAL A 224 -1.99 -12.52 10.48
CA VAL A 224 -1.84 -12.79 11.93
C VAL A 224 -1.64 -11.50 12.72
N ARG A 225 -0.81 -10.57 12.23
CA ARG A 225 -0.58 -9.28 12.90
C ARG A 225 -1.84 -8.42 12.95
N ALA A 226 -2.69 -8.47 11.92
CA ALA A 226 -3.93 -7.73 11.87
C ALA A 226 -4.96 -8.29 12.87
N LEU A 227 -5.17 -9.62 12.86
CA LEU A 227 -6.07 -10.30 13.80
C LEU A 227 -5.64 -10.08 15.26
N THR A 228 -4.35 -10.27 15.56
CA THR A 228 -3.84 -10.16 16.95
C THR A 228 -3.67 -8.71 17.43
N LYS A 229 -3.91 -7.70 16.57
CA LYS A 229 -3.91 -6.29 17.00
C LYS A 229 -5.16 -5.92 17.80
N HIS A 230 -6.30 -6.52 17.48
CA HIS A 230 -7.59 -6.26 18.12
C HIS A 230 -8.29 -7.61 18.41
N PRO A 231 -7.80 -8.39 19.38
CA PRO A 231 -8.21 -9.78 19.60
C PRO A 231 -9.72 -9.96 19.87
N GLN A 232 -10.35 -8.98 20.50
CA GLN A 232 -11.78 -8.97 20.85
C GLN A 232 -12.72 -8.62 19.69
N HIS A 233 -12.20 -8.09 18.59
CA HIS A 233 -13.04 -7.63 17.49
C HIS A 233 -13.78 -8.81 16.85
N LEU A 234 -15.10 -8.68 16.70
CA LEU A 234 -15.95 -9.64 16.01
C LEU A 234 -15.68 -9.56 14.50
N GLN A 235 -15.08 -10.63 13.94
CA GLN A 235 -14.55 -10.62 12.58
C GLN A 235 -15.43 -11.38 11.58
N VAL A 236 -16.04 -12.48 12.03
CA VAL A 236 -16.91 -13.30 11.19
C VAL A 236 -18.21 -13.58 11.94
N ILE A 237 -19.33 -13.30 11.27
CA ILE A 237 -20.67 -13.74 11.68
C ILE A 237 -21.12 -14.73 10.60
N ASP A 238 -21.11 -16.01 10.93
CA ASP A 238 -21.51 -17.10 10.03
C ASP A 238 -22.97 -17.47 10.32
N ARG A 239 -23.79 -17.57 9.27
CA ARG A 239 -25.20 -17.99 9.32
C ARG A 239 -25.50 -19.20 8.42
N THR A 240 -24.46 -19.91 7.99
CA THR A 240 -24.60 -21.05 7.07
C THR A 240 -25.38 -22.22 7.68
N ALA A 241 -25.27 -22.41 9.00
CA ALA A 241 -26.08 -23.37 9.75
C ALA A 241 -26.74 -22.65 10.94
N GLU A 242 -26.02 -22.48 12.04
CA GLU A 242 -26.42 -21.69 13.20
C GLU A 242 -25.63 -20.38 13.23
N ARG A 243 -26.19 -19.33 13.84
CA ARG A 243 -25.49 -18.06 14.03
C ARG A 243 -24.25 -18.31 14.88
N ARG A 244 -23.08 -18.20 14.26
CA ARG A 244 -21.78 -18.33 14.93
C ARG A 244 -20.99 -17.05 14.78
N GLU A 245 -20.50 -16.55 15.90
CA GLU A 245 -19.74 -15.32 15.98
C GLU A 245 -18.30 -15.66 16.38
N LEU A 246 -17.36 -15.22 15.55
CA LEU A 246 -15.94 -15.48 15.77
C LEU A 246 -15.17 -14.18 15.87
N THR A 247 -14.48 -14.02 16.99
CA THR A 247 -13.55 -12.92 17.20
C THR A 247 -12.22 -13.17 16.48
N ASN A 248 -11.45 -12.11 16.28
CA ASN A 248 -10.10 -12.19 15.75
C ASN A 248 -9.22 -13.21 16.48
N ALA A 249 -9.26 -13.23 17.82
CA ALA A 249 -8.49 -14.18 18.62
C ALA A 249 -8.92 -15.64 18.36
N GLN A 250 -10.22 -15.90 18.26
CA GLN A 250 -10.74 -17.24 17.99
C GLN A 250 -10.34 -17.74 16.59
N ILE A 251 -10.41 -16.88 15.59
CA ILE A 251 -9.98 -17.19 14.21
C ILE A 251 -8.47 -17.49 14.19
N TYR A 252 -7.66 -16.60 14.77
CA TYR A 252 -6.21 -16.80 14.87
C TYR A 252 -5.88 -18.11 15.59
N ALA A 253 -6.51 -18.39 16.73
CA ALA A 253 -6.21 -19.57 17.52
C ALA A 253 -6.58 -20.89 16.81
N ALA A 254 -7.74 -20.93 16.16
CA ALA A 254 -8.16 -22.08 15.38
C ALA A 254 -7.22 -22.30 14.19
N ALA A 255 -6.88 -21.25 13.45
CA ALA A 255 -5.98 -21.33 12.30
C ALA A 255 -4.54 -21.70 12.71
N ALA A 256 -4.04 -21.14 13.82
CA ALA A 256 -2.71 -21.43 14.34
C ALA A 256 -2.57 -22.89 14.78
N ALA A 257 -3.54 -23.43 15.54
CA ALA A 257 -3.56 -24.83 15.92
C ALA A 257 -3.60 -25.76 14.69
N LEU A 258 -4.51 -25.48 13.74
CA LEU A 258 -4.66 -26.27 12.53
C LEU A 258 -3.42 -26.18 11.61
N SER A 259 -2.80 -25.00 11.51
CA SER A 259 -1.62 -24.77 10.66
C SER A 259 -0.43 -25.66 11.05
N ARG A 260 -0.24 -25.91 12.36
CA ARG A 260 0.82 -26.80 12.86
C ARG A 260 0.62 -28.23 12.38
N ARG A 261 -0.62 -28.72 12.43
CA ARG A 261 -0.97 -30.05 11.94
C ARG A 261 -0.83 -30.11 10.41
N ILE A 262 -1.38 -29.15 9.68
CA ILE A 262 -1.23 -29.05 8.22
C ILE A 262 0.23 -29.08 7.80
N LYS A 263 1.10 -28.36 8.53
CA LYS A 263 2.54 -28.31 8.25
C LYS A 263 3.23 -29.66 8.41
N THR A 264 2.78 -30.51 9.33
CA THR A 264 3.39 -31.83 9.58
C THR A 264 2.73 -32.96 8.78
N THR A 265 1.43 -32.87 8.50
CA THR A 265 0.70 -33.95 7.83
C THR A 265 0.72 -33.81 6.31
N ILE A 266 0.59 -32.61 5.77
CA ILE A 266 0.50 -32.37 4.33
C ILE A 266 1.90 -32.03 3.82
N ALA A 267 2.44 -32.76 2.84
CA ALA A 267 3.79 -32.52 2.30
C ALA A 267 3.76 -31.50 1.16
N GLU A 268 2.67 -31.50 0.41
CA GLU A 268 2.42 -30.72 -0.78
C GLU A 268 2.36 -29.22 -0.48
N LYS A 269 2.80 -28.39 -1.43
CA LYS A 269 2.75 -26.93 -1.29
C LYS A 269 1.35 -26.37 -1.48
N ARG A 270 0.58 -26.90 -2.43
CA ARG A 270 -0.79 -26.44 -2.74
C ARG A 270 -1.81 -27.34 -2.07
N VAL A 271 -2.78 -26.74 -1.39
CA VAL A 271 -3.85 -27.45 -0.69
C VAL A 271 -5.19 -26.93 -1.19
N GLY A 272 -6.00 -27.83 -1.74
CA GLY A 272 -7.34 -27.50 -2.21
C GLY A 272 -8.27 -27.20 -1.03
N ILE A 273 -9.16 -26.23 -1.20
CA ILE A 273 -10.19 -25.88 -0.23
C ILE A 273 -11.53 -25.91 -0.94
N VAL A 274 -12.44 -26.74 -0.44
CA VAL A 274 -13.80 -26.91 -0.94
C VAL A 274 -14.76 -26.73 0.23
N LEU A 275 -15.06 -25.47 0.55
CA LEU A 275 -15.93 -25.09 1.65
C LEU A 275 -16.81 -23.91 1.20
N PRO A 276 -18.07 -23.82 1.67
CA PRO A 276 -18.89 -22.64 1.43
C PRO A 276 -18.30 -21.40 2.15
N PRO A 277 -18.65 -20.18 1.72
CA PRO A 277 -18.30 -18.96 2.43
C PRO A 277 -18.79 -19.03 3.89
N GLY A 278 -17.88 -18.84 4.84
CA GLY A 278 -18.19 -18.96 6.26
C GLY A 278 -16.95 -19.11 7.13
N ALA A 279 -17.18 -19.39 8.41
CA ALA A 279 -16.13 -19.55 9.42
C ALA A 279 -15.12 -20.65 9.05
N GLY A 280 -15.62 -21.78 8.53
CA GLY A 280 -14.78 -22.92 8.15
C GLY A 280 -13.82 -22.57 7.02
N ALA A 281 -14.30 -21.93 5.95
CA ALA A 281 -13.47 -21.50 4.83
C ALA A 281 -12.42 -20.47 5.26
N PHE A 282 -12.78 -19.52 6.14
CA PHE A 282 -11.85 -18.51 6.65
C PHE A 282 -10.71 -19.15 7.46
N ILE A 283 -11.05 -20.07 8.38
CA ILE A 283 -10.07 -20.80 9.20
C ILE A 283 -9.17 -21.67 8.33
N ALA A 284 -9.74 -22.41 7.37
CA ALA A 284 -8.98 -23.29 6.48
C ALA A 284 -7.99 -22.49 5.62
N ASN A 285 -8.43 -21.41 4.97
CA ASN A 285 -7.56 -20.56 4.16
C ASN A 285 -6.41 -19.98 4.99
N LEU A 286 -6.73 -19.43 6.17
CA LEU A 286 -5.71 -18.87 7.05
C LEU A 286 -4.74 -19.95 7.55
N ALA A 287 -5.23 -21.14 7.93
CA ALA A 287 -4.40 -22.24 8.43
C ALA A 287 -3.45 -22.80 7.37
N VAL A 288 -3.91 -22.96 6.13
CA VAL A 288 -3.05 -23.36 5.00
C VAL A 288 -1.98 -22.32 4.75
N LEU A 289 -2.37 -21.03 4.68
CA LEU A 289 -1.42 -19.95 4.47
C LEU A 289 -0.40 -19.82 5.61
N THR A 290 -0.82 -19.96 6.86
CA THR A 290 0.09 -19.89 8.02
C THR A 290 0.90 -21.17 8.24
N ALA A 291 0.54 -22.27 7.58
CA ALA A 291 1.38 -23.47 7.51
C ALA A 291 2.56 -23.31 6.52
N GLY A 292 2.64 -22.19 5.81
CA GLY A 292 3.61 -21.99 4.72
C GLY A 292 3.20 -22.71 3.43
N LYS A 293 1.90 -22.93 3.24
CA LYS A 293 1.31 -23.58 2.07
C LYS A 293 0.41 -22.60 1.31
N ILE A 294 0.00 -23.02 0.12
CA ILE A 294 -0.74 -22.21 -0.85
C ILE A 294 -2.19 -22.69 -0.87
N PRO A 295 -3.15 -21.91 -0.35
CA PRO A 295 -4.56 -22.25 -0.45
C PRO A 295 -5.03 -22.15 -1.91
N VAL A 296 -5.78 -23.16 -2.34
CA VAL A 296 -6.40 -23.22 -3.68
C VAL A 296 -7.90 -23.38 -3.52
N ASN A 297 -8.66 -22.30 -3.65
CA ASN A 297 -10.10 -22.34 -3.52
C ASN A 297 -10.72 -22.82 -4.84
N LEU A 298 -11.38 -23.99 -4.80
CA LEU A 298 -11.97 -24.62 -5.97
C LEU A 298 -13.44 -24.26 -6.11
N ASN A 299 -13.85 -23.81 -7.30
CA ASN A 299 -15.24 -23.47 -7.58
C ASN A 299 -16.08 -24.73 -7.84
N PHE A 300 -16.66 -25.25 -6.77
CA PHE A 300 -17.50 -26.46 -6.78
C PHE A 300 -18.85 -26.31 -7.52
N THR A 301 -19.13 -25.16 -8.13
CA THR A 301 -20.31 -24.96 -9.00
C THR A 301 -20.02 -25.21 -10.48
N THR A 302 -18.76 -25.46 -10.84
CA THR A 302 -18.34 -25.75 -12.23
C THR A 302 -18.52 -27.23 -12.60
N SER A 303 -18.40 -27.53 -13.90
CA SER A 303 -18.51 -28.92 -14.39
C SER A 303 -17.42 -29.82 -13.80
N ARG A 304 -17.72 -31.12 -13.71
CA ARG A 304 -16.77 -32.13 -13.23
C ARG A 304 -15.47 -32.11 -14.03
N ASP A 305 -15.54 -32.04 -15.35
CA ASP A 305 -14.35 -32.02 -16.22
C ASP A 305 -13.48 -30.80 -15.95
N SER A 306 -14.08 -29.63 -15.73
CA SER A 306 -13.36 -28.41 -15.34
C SER A 306 -12.71 -28.55 -13.97
N LEU A 307 -13.35 -29.24 -13.02
CA LEU A 307 -12.78 -29.50 -11.70
C LEU A 307 -11.61 -30.49 -11.76
N GLU A 308 -11.74 -31.58 -12.53
CA GLU A 308 -10.66 -32.56 -12.74
C GLU A 308 -9.44 -31.90 -13.42
N ALA A 309 -9.69 -31.07 -14.44
CA ALA A 309 -8.65 -30.27 -15.08
C ALA A 309 -7.99 -29.30 -14.08
N SER A 310 -8.77 -28.63 -13.23
CA SER A 310 -8.24 -27.71 -12.20
C SER A 310 -7.38 -28.43 -11.16
N LEU A 311 -7.82 -29.60 -10.67
CA LEU A 311 -7.04 -30.42 -9.74
C LEU A 311 -5.70 -30.85 -10.37
N LYS A 312 -5.74 -31.30 -11.63
CA LYS A 312 -4.56 -31.74 -12.39
C LYS A 312 -3.59 -30.59 -12.65
N LEU A 313 -4.07 -29.46 -13.19
CA LEU A 313 -3.26 -28.26 -13.47
C LEU A 313 -2.67 -27.67 -12.19
N GLY A 314 -3.46 -27.63 -11.13
CA GLY A 314 -3.06 -27.13 -9.82
C GLY A 314 -2.09 -28.06 -9.09
N LYS A 315 -1.94 -29.32 -9.53
CA LYS A 315 -1.22 -30.40 -8.82
C LYS A 315 -1.75 -30.58 -7.40
N ILE A 316 -3.08 -30.59 -7.25
CA ILE A 316 -3.76 -30.63 -5.97
C ILE A 316 -4.02 -32.09 -5.60
N ALA A 317 -3.22 -32.63 -4.67
CA ALA A 317 -3.38 -33.99 -4.17
C ALA A 317 -4.22 -34.07 -2.88
N THR A 318 -4.25 -32.98 -2.11
CA THR A 318 -4.99 -32.91 -0.84
C THR A 318 -6.05 -31.81 -0.87
N VAL A 319 -7.27 -32.14 -0.43
CA VAL A 319 -8.38 -31.18 -0.30
C VAL A 319 -8.88 -31.12 1.14
N ILE A 320 -9.09 -29.92 1.66
CA ILE A 320 -9.81 -29.68 2.91
C ILE A 320 -11.26 -29.33 2.58
N SER A 321 -12.20 -30.09 3.15
CA SER A 321 -13.64 -29.88 2.98
C SER A 321 -14.39 -30.16 4.28
N ALA A 322 -15.72 -30.27 4.21
CA ALA A 322 -16.57 -30.71 5.30
C ALA A 322 -17.45 -31.86 4.81
N ASP A 323 -17.73 -32.86 5.63
CA ASP A 323 -18.56 -33.99 5.22
C ASP A 323 -19.96 -33.58 4.75
N ALA A 324 -20.56 -32.59 5.42
CA ALA A 324 -21.83 -32.00 4.99
C ALA A 324 -21.75 -31.31 3.62
N MET A 325 -20.58 -30.79 3.24
CA MET A 325 -20.35 -30.23 1.90
C MET A 325 -20.20 -31.35 0.87
N ARG A 326 -19.39 -32.36 1.17
CA ARG A 326 -19.18 -33.53 0.28
C ARG A 326 -20.50 -34.22 -0.08
N ALA A 327 -21.40 -34.37 0.89
CA ALA A 327 -22.73 -34.92 0.68
C ALA A 327 -23.60 -34.08 -0.28
N LYS A 328 -23.42 -32.74 -0.31
CA LYS A 328 -24.16 -31.82 -1.18
C LYS A 328 -23.62 -31.77 -2.61
N ILE A 329 -22.36 -32.11 -2.82
CA ILE A 329 -21.69 -32.08 -4.13
C ILE A 329 -21.07 -33.45 -4.46
N PRO A 330 -21.88 -34.52 -4.58
CA PRO A 330 -21.37 -35.88 -4.82
C PRO A 330 -20.64 -36.03 -6.15
N ASN A 331 -20.92 -35.17 -7.13
CA ASN A 331 -20.28 -35.17 -8.44
C ASN A 331 -18.92 -34.46 -8.46
N PHE A 332 -18.49 -33.85 -7.35
CA PHE A 332 -17.18 -33.23 -7.26
C PHE A 332 -16.09 -34.33 -7.23
N PRO A 333 -15.03 -34.21 -8.04
CA PRO A 333 -13.97 -35.21 -8.13
C PRO A 333 -13.01 -35.10 -6.92
N PHE A 334 -13.47 -35.48 -5.73
CA PHE A 334 -12.65 -35.41 -4.52
C PHE A 334 -11.44 -36.35 -4.64
N PRO A 335 -10.20 -35.87 -4.41
CA PRO A 335 -9.04 -36.76 -4.36
C PRO A 335 -9.14 -37.69 -3.15
N GLU A 336 -8.46 -38.83 -3.20
CA GLU A 336 -8.42 -39.82 -2.11
C GLU A 336 -8.09 -39.16 -0.76
N ARG A 337 -7.14 -38.22 -0.78
CA ARG A 337 -6.74 -37.46 0.40
C ARG A 337 -7.62 -36.22 0.61
N THR A 338 -8.87 -36.45 0.97
CA THR A 338 -9.81 -35.40 1.38
C THR A 338 -9.97 -35.38 2.90
N LEU A 339 -9.62 -34.25 3.51
CA LEU A 339 -9.65 -34.04 4.96
C LEU A 339 -10.90 -33.28 5.39
N ASP A 340 -11.61 -33.80 6.38
CA ASP A 340 -12.73 -33.09 7.03
C ASP A 340 -12.18 -32.07 8.04
N LEU A 341 -12.56 -30.80 7.87
CA LEU A 341 -12.05 -29.68 8.67
C LEU A 341 -12.35 -29.85 10.17
N LYS A 342 -13.55 -30.33 10.52
CA LYS A 342 -13.95 -30.50 11.93
C LYS A 342 -13.10 -31.58 12.59
N THR A 343 -12.90 -32.68 11.88
CA THR A 343 -12.08 -33.81 12.32
C THR A 343 -10.63 -33.41 12.51
N GLU A 344 -10.05 -32.64 11.58
CA GLU A 344 -8.68 -32.15 11.70
C GLU A 344 -8.51 -31.18 12.88
N ILE A 345 -9.49 -30.32 13.15
CA ILE A 345 -9.49 -29.44 14.33
C ILE A 345 -9.58 -30.25 15.63
N LEU A 346 -10.42 -31.28 15.69
CA LEU A 346 -10.53 -32.16 16.85
C LEU A 346 -9.22 -32.94 17.07
N ALA A 347 -8.61 -33.44 16.01
CA ALA A 347 -7.33 -34.16 16.03
C ALA A 347 -6.15 -33.28 16.47
N CYS A 348 -6.27 -31.95 16.41
CA CYS A 348 -5.29 -31.04 17.00
C CYS A 348 -5.33 -31.05 18.55
N GLY A 349 -6.37 -31.60 19.18
CA GLY A 349 -6.66 -31.47 20.61
C GLY A 349 -7.82 -30.51 20.91
N GLY A 350 -8.58 -30.12 19.88
CA GLY A 350 -9.77 -29.26 20.00
C GLY A 350 -9.49 -27.94 20.74
N LYS A 351 -10.32 -27.61 21.72
CA LYS A 351 -10.22 -26.36 22.49
C LYS A 351 -8.89 -26.23 23.26
N ARG A 352 -8.32 -27.34 23.74
CA ARG A 352 -7.05 -27.32 24.50
C ARG A 352 -5.88 -26.84 23.65
N ALA A 353 -5.87 -27.22 22.37
CA ALA A 353 -4.84 -26.81 21.42
C ALA A 353 -4.96 -25.35 20.99
N MET A 354 -6.15 -24.75 21.09
CA MET A 354 -6.39 -23.34 20.76
C MET A 354 -6.01 -22.40 21.91
N LEU A 355 -6.10 -22.85 23.16
CA LEU A 355 -5.85 -22.04 24.35
C LEU A 355 -4.51 -21.27 24.34
N PRO A 356 -3.34 -21.87 24.05
CA PRO A 356 -2.08 -21.12 24.03
C PRO A 356 -2.07 -20.00 22.98
N TRP A 357 -2.75 -20.21 21.84
CA TRP A 357 -2.85 -19.20 20.79
C TRP A 357 -3.83 -18.09 21.14
N LEU A 358 -4.92 -18.41 21.84
CA LEU A 358 -5.81 -17.39 22.41
C LEU A 358 -5.02 -16.51 23.38
N LEU A 359 -4.30 -17.10 24.33
CA LEU A 359 -3.49 -16.35 25.29
C LEU A 359 -2.43 -15.50 24.58
N ALA A 360 -1.73 -16.07 23.59
CA ALA A 360 -0.76 -15.31 22.79
C ALA A 360 -1.39 -14.08 22.11
N ALA A 361 -2.60 -14.20 21.56
CA ALA A 361 -3.29 -13.08 20.91
C ALA A 361 -3.65 -11.93 21.86
N TRP A 362 -3.90 -12.24 23.14
CA TRP A 362 -4.27 -11.25 24.16
C TRP A 362 -3.09 -10.66 24.90
N LEU A 363 -2.04 -11.45 25.13
CA LEU A 363 -0.93 -11.10 26.03
C LEU A 363 0.32 -10.62 25.29
N LEU A 364 0.54 -11.06 24.05
CA LEU A 364 1.78 -10.74 23.33
C LEU A 364 1.59 -9.57 22.36
N PRO A 365 2.67 -8.81 22.08
CA PRO A 365 2.68 -7.90 20.95
C PRO A 365 2.32 -8.63 19.65
N ASN A 366 1.39 -8.08 18.87
CA ASN A 366 0.91 -8.69 17.62
C ASN A 366 2.03 -9.09 16.63
N GLN A 367 3.17 -8.39 16.67
CA GLN A 367 4.35 -8.70 15.86
C GLN A 367 5.00 -10.05 16.19
N TRP A 368 4.87 -10.50 17.43
CA TRP A 368 5.46 -11.74 17.94
C TRP A 368 4.58 -12.95 17.65
N CYS A 369 3.25 -12.79 17.63
CA CYS A 369 2.31 -13.86 17.32
C CYS A 369 2.61 -14.56 15.99
N ALA A 370 2.94 -13.81 14.94
CA ALA A 370 3.35 -14.40 13.66
C ALA A 370 4.71 -15.12 13.73
N GLY A 371 5.60 -14.67 14.61
CA GLY A 371 6.89 -15.31 14.86
C GLY A 371 6.75 -16.68 15.52
N LEU A 372 5.76 -16.87 16.41
CA LEU A 372 5.47 -18.17 17.04
C LEU A 372 5.07 -19.26 16.03
N LEU A 373 4.53 -18.88 14.88
CA LEU A 373 4.20 -19.79 13.78
C LEU A 373 5.39 -20.03 12.82
N GLY A 374 6.54 -19.39 13.05
CA GLY A 374 7.69 -19.48 12.18
C GLY A 374 7.47 -18.84 10.81
N LEU A 375 6.57 -17.84 10.70
CA LEU A 375 6.24 -17.22 9.43
C LEU A 375 7.37 -16.32 8.91
N PRO A 376 7.73 -16.41 7.62
CA PRO A 376 8.70 -15.51 7.00
C PRO A 376 8.33 -14.04 7.17
N LYS A 377 9.33 -13.16 7.20
CA LYS A 377 9.10 -11.69 7.20
C LYS A 377 8.81 -11.16 5.80
N VAL A 378 9.37 -11.81 4.78
CA VAL A 378 9.31 -11.43 3.36
C VAL A 378 8.55 -12.53 2.61
N GLY A 379 7.70 -12.13 1.67
CA GLY A 379 7.02 -13.03 0.74
C GLY A 379 7.10 -12.49 -0.69
N ASP A 380 6.81 -11.20 -0.85
CA ASP A 380 6.97 -10.46 -2.13
C ASP A 380 6.40 -11.24 -3.33
N ARG A 381 7.25 -11.71 -4.26
CA ARG A 381 6.84 -12.41 -5.48
C ARG A 381 6.62 -13.92 -5.32
N GLU A 382 6.75 -14.47 -4.12
CA GLU A 382 6.42 -15.88 -3.86
C GLU A 382 4.90 -16.12 -3.95
N GLU A 383 4.51 -17.29 -4.43
CA GLU A 383 3.12 -17.70 -4.59
C GLU A 383 2.41 -17.80 -3.23
N ALA A 384 1.28 -17.10 -3.09
CA ALA A 384 0.47 -17.03 -1.88
C ALA A 384 -0.94 -17.61 -2.08
N GLY A 385 -1.40 -17.76 -3.31
CA GLY A 385 -2.69 -18.34 -3.64
C GLY A 385 -2.78 -18.74 -5.11
N LEU A 386 -3.67 -19.68 -5.40
CA LEU A 386 -4.03 -20.05 -6.76
C LEU A 386 -5.56 -20.02 -6.88
N LEU A 387 -6.04 -19.34 -7.92
CA LEU A 387 -7.45 -19.33 -8.30
C LEU A 387 -7.62 -19.93 -9.68
N PHE A 388 -8.80 -20.46 -9.99
CA PHE A 388 -9.14 -20.92 -11.32
C PHE A 388 -10.28 -20.08 -11.89
N THR A 389 -10.13 -19.67 -13.15
CA THR A 389 -11.19 -19.00 -13.92
C THR A 389 -11.70 -19.94 -15.00
N SER A 390 -13.00 -19.89 -15.29
CA SER A 390 -13.57 -20.52 -16.49
C SER A 390 -12.94 -19.87 -17.72
N GLY A 391 -12.08 -20.59 -18.43
CA GLY A 391 -11.50 -20.08 -19.67
C GLY A 391 -12.58 -19.90 -20.73
N SER A 392 -12.46 -18.88 -21.58
CA SER A 392 -13.32 -18.70 -22.76
C SER A 392 -13.25 -19.89 -23.73
N SER A 393 -12.21 -20.71 -23.64
CA SER A 393 -11.96 -21.93 -24.41
C SER A 393 -12.47 -23.22 -23.74
N GLY A 394 -13.23 -23.12 -22.64
CA GLY A 394 -13.73 -24.28 -21.88
C GLY A 394 -12.74 -24.88 -20.87
N GLU A 395 -11.44 -24.81 -21.13
CA GLU A 395 -10.42 -25.26 -20.17
C GLU A 395 -10.17 -24.23 -19.05
N PRO A 396 -10.08 -24.66 -17.78
CA PRO A 396 -9.82 -23.76 -16.66
C PRO A 396 -8.40 -23.20 -16.70
N LYS A 397 -8.25 -21.91 -16.39
CA LYS A 397 -6.94 -21.24 -16.31
C LYS A 397 -6.57 -20.95 -14.86
N GLY A 398 -5.35 -21.35 -14.47
CA GLY A 398 -4.80 -21.07 -13.14
C GLY A 398 -4.21 -19.67 -13.06
N VAL A 399 -4.72 -18.85 -12.14
CA VAL A 399 -4.25 -17.51 -11.82
C VAL A 399 -3.41 -17.58 -10.55
N VAL A 400 -2.08 -17.54 -10.72
CA VAL A 400 -1.12 -17.52 -9.62
C VAL A 400 -1.09 -16.12 -9.00
N LEU A 401 -1.38 -16.03 -7.70
CA LEU A 401 -1.33 -14.80 -6.94
C LEU A 401 -0.13 -14.84 -5.99
N THR A 402 0.76 -13.85 -6.09
CA THR A 402 1.88 -13.70 -5.17
C THR A 402 1.45 -13.01 -3.87
N HIS A 403 2.26 -13.09 -2.80
CA HIS A 403 2.00 -12.34 -1.57
C HIS A 403 1.81 -10.86 -1.85
N ARG A 404 2.66 -10.30 -2.73
CA ARG A 404 2.61 -8.92 -3.19
C ARG A 404 1.34 -8.55 -3.96
N ASN A 405 0.73 -9.48 -4.70
CA ASN A 405 -0.49 -9.17 -5.44
C ASN A 405 -1.70 -9.00 -4.52
N ILE A 406 -1.70 -9.69 -3.37
CA ILE A 406 -2.81 -9.68 -2.42
C ILE A 406 -2.64 -8.55 -1.38
N LEU A 407 -1.40 -8.22 -1.01
CA LEU A 407 -1.05 -7.09 -0.14
C LEU A 407 -1.13 -5.76 -0.89
#